data_AF-A0A7C7KZ65-F1
#
_entry.id   AF-A0A7C7KZ65-F1
#
_cell.length_a   1.000
_cell.length_b   1.000
_cell.length_c   1.000
_cell.angle_alpha   90.00
_cell.angle_beta   90.00
_cell.angle_gamma   90.00
#
_symmetry.space_group_name_H-M   'P 1'
#
loop_
_entity.id
_entity.type
_entity.pdbx_description
1 polymer ?
#
loop_
_entity_poly.entity_id
_entity_poly.type
_entity_poly.pdbx_seq_one_letter_code
_entity_poly.pdbx_strand_id
1 'polypeptide(L)'
;MSHRPIFKSHDLAQRIFDQRRISRNGISIRAVLMSLSLTALLALTAPYVQLVLRGSSLTASRMPVGALAIYFLLIAILNPLIARIASRYAFTRKELALIYLCMLVSVTLATNGCALYLFSVITAPIYYASPANNWAELFWSYIPSWLTVWDQETIRDFYHGIPMGEHLPWRAWQIPLIAWFAFTVAWLIAYVCLGALLSYRWIREEKLLFPLACVPVDMLGEQQHPRLSSHFFRNGIMWLGFAIPFIIHSINAMSYHIPSFPRWQLSGHNIGRAFTNPPWNAAAELQIGIHFAVIGIGFIISADVGLGFWSFYLLSVLQRVALHALGIGARAIGSVTAATCILRGEEIGAFTLLSGTYLWALRGISRYRLSRDGYSLDITSVRCMLIGLSIAVCVI
;
A
#
# COMPACT_ATOMS: atom_id res chain seq x y z
N MET A 1 -21.33 21.88 27.45
CA MET A 1 -20.61 21.68 26.18
C MET A 1 -20.27 20.20 26.06
N SER A 2 -21.04 19.44 25.27
CA SER A 2 -20.86 18.00 25.15
C SER A 2 -19.67 17.69 24.22
N HIS A 3 -18.57 17.19 24.78
CA HIS A 3 -17.51 16.55 24.00
C HIS A 3 -18.08 15.31 23.31
N ARG A 4 -18.47 15.46 22.03
CA ARG A 4 -18.73 14.31 21.17
C ARG A 4 -17.38 13.70 20.78
N PRO A 5 -17.11 12.41 21.04
CA PRO A 5 -15.86 11.78 20.66
C PRO A 5 -15.70 11.78 19.14
N ILE A 6 -14.55 12.25 18.67
CA ILE A 6 -14.27 12.64 17.27
C ILE A 6 -14.07 11.43 16.34
N PHE A 7 -13.98 10.19 16.84
CA PHE A 7 -13.83 9.00 16.01
C PHE A 7 -14.69 7.85 16.52
N LYS A 8 -15.94 7.74 16.03
CA LYS A 8 -16.67 6.47 16.01
C LYS A 8 -16.55 5.88 14.61
N SER A 9 -15.44 5.21 14.34
CA SER A 9 -15.25 4.36 13.15
C SER A 9 -16.41 3.38 12.93
N HIS A 10 -17.04 2.92 14.01
CA HIS A 10 -18.25 2.10 13.98
C HIS A 10 -19.44 2.79 13.30
N ASP A 11 -19.59 4.09 13.55
CA ASP A 11 -20.63 4.94 12.96
C ASP A 11 -20.32 5.21 11.48
N LEU A 12 -19.03 5.26 11.09
CA LEU A 12 -18.61 5.41 9.69
C LEU A 12 -18.95 4.16 8.85
N ALA A 13 -18.71 2.96 9.39
CA ALA A 13 -19.13 1.71 8.76
C ALA A 13 -20.67 1.66 8.63
N GLN A 14 -21.40 1.92 9.71
CA GLN A 14 -22.88 1.98 9.66
C GLN A 14 -23.39 3.03 8.67
N ARG A 15 -22.81 4.23 8.61
CA ARG A 15 -23.19 5.30 7.66
C ARG A 15 -22.90 4.98 6.20
N ILE A 16 -21.87 4.17 5.90
CA ILE A 16 -21.60 3.67 4.54
C ILE A 16 -22.69 2.67 4.12
N PHE A 17 -23.19 1.84 5.05
CA PHE A 17 -24.16 0.79 4.76
C PHE A 17 -25.64 1.21 4.86
N ASP A 18 -25.99 2.20 5.70
CA ASP A 18 -27.36 2.75 5.78
C ASP A 18 -27.77 3.52 4.52
N GLN A 19 -26.85 3.80 3.60
CA GLN A 19 -27.15 4.36 2.27
C GLN A 19 -27.76 3.35 1.28
N ARG A 20 -28.75 2.55 1.72
CA ARG A 20 -29.59 1.71 0.83
C ARG A 20 -30.44 2.50 -0.18
N ARG A 21 -30.39 3.83 -0.17
CA ARG A 21 -30.67 4.65 -1.36
C ARG A 21 -29.41 4.85 -2.18
N ILE A 22 -28.83 3.77 -2.70
CA ILE A 22 -28.03 3.91 -3.92
C ILE A 22 -29.03 4.27 -5.00
N SER A 23 -29.27 5.57 -5.21
CA SER A 23 -29.93 6.04 -6.43
C SER A 23 -29.26 5.32 -7.61
N ARG A 24 -30.06 4.73 -8.51
CA ARG A 24 -29.64 4.13 -9.79
C ARG A 24 -29.01 5.17 -10.74
N ASN A 25 -28.44 6.25 -10.23
CA ASN A 25 -27.62 7.14 -11.01
C ASN A 25 -26.32 6.37 -11.26
N GLY A 26 -26.17 5.87 -12.49
CA GLY A 26 -24.96 5.21 -12.94
C GLY A 26 -23.73 6.07 -12.68
N ILE A 27 -22.58 5.42 -12.53
CA ILE A 27 -21.28 6.08 -12.50
C ILE A 27 -21.16 6.92 -13.77
N SER A 28 -20.82 8.20 -13.62
CA SER A 28 -20.67 9.07 -14.77
C SER A 28 -19.37 8.79 -15.51
N ILE A 29 -19.41 8.91 -16.85
CA ILE A 29 -18.22 8.76 -17.68
C ILE A 29 -17.13 9.79 -17.32
N ARG A 30 -17.50 10.99 -16.87
CA ARG A 30 -16.56 12.03 -16.42
C ARG A 30 -15.72 11.60 -15.21
N ALA A 31 -16.31 10.85 -14.27
CA ALA A 31 -15.58 10.35 -13.11
C ALA A 31 -14.62 9.23 -13.53
N VAL A 32 -15.04 8.37 -14.46
CA VAL A 32 -14.17 7.34 -15.05
C VAL A 32 -12.99 8.00 -15.77
N LEU A 33 -13.24 8.97 -16.65
CA LEU A 33 -12.18 9.69 -17.36
C LEU A 33 -11.23 10.40 -16.40
N MET A 34 -11.75 11.10 -15.38
CA MET A 34 -10.91 11.74 -14.36
C MET A 34 -10.07 10.72 -13.59
N SER A 35 -10.66 9.59 -13.21
CA SER A 35 -9.93 8.51 -12.53
C SER A 35 -8.81 7.94 -13.39
N LEU A 36 -9.08 7.67 -14.68
CA LEU A 36 -8.08 7.19 -15.63
C LEU A 36 -6.94 8.20 -15.83
N SER A 37 -7.27 9.48 -15.97
CA SER A 37 -6.26 10.54 -16.12
C SER A 37 -5.37 10.67 -14.88
N LEU A 38 -5.94 10.69 -13.68
CA LEU A 38 -5.15 10.78 -12.44
C LEU A 38 -4.35 9.50 -12.17
N THR A 39 -4.91 8.33 -12.50
CA THR A 39 -4.21 7.05 -12.45
C THR A 39 -3.03 7.02 -13.42
N ALA A 40 -3.19 7.48 -14.67
CA ALA A 40 -2.10 7.59 -15.62
C ALA A 40 -1.02 8.58 -15.15
N LEU A 41 -1.43 9.73 -14.63
CA LEU A 41 -0.52 10.71 -14.05
C LEU A 41 0.31 10.10 -12.91
N LEU A 42 -0.33 9.39 -11.97
CA LEU A 42 0.34 8.71 -10.86
C LEU A 42 1.26 7.60 -11.35
N ALA A 43 0.82 6.80 -12.33
CA ALA A 43 1.60 5.70 -12.89
C ALA A 43 2.87 6.19 -13.60
N LEU A 44 2.88 7.40 -14.16
CA LEU A 44 4.07 8.00 -14.79
C LEU A 44 4.95 8.72 -13.76
N THR A 45 4.35 9.55 -12.91
CA THR A 45 5.09 10.42 -11.99
C THR A 45 5.68 9.65 -10.80
N ALA A 46 4.98 8.64 -10.26
CA ALA A 46 5.45 7.94 -9.07
C ALA A 46 6.76 7.17 -9.31
N PRO A 47 6.91 6.34 -10.37
CA PRO A 47 8.18 5.70 -10.68
C PRO A 47 9.27 6.71 -11.03
N TYR A 48 8.93 7.76 -11.80
CA TYR A 48 9.91 8.78 -12.18
C TYR A 48 10.49 9.51 -10.96
N VAL A 49 9.64 9.93 -10.03
CA VAL A 49 10.07 10.57 -8.78
C VAL A 49 10.95 9.62 -7.97
N GLN A 50 10.61 8.34 -7.90
CA GLN A 50 11.34 7.37 -7.08
C GLN A 50 12.66 6.90 -7.70
N LEU A 51 12.67 6.62 -9.00
CA LEU A 51 13.83 6.06 -9.71
C LEU A 51 14.78 7.14 -10.24
N VAL A 52 14.24 8.21 -10.83
CA VAL A 52 15.05 9.24 -11.50
C VAL A 52 15.38 10.38 -10.55
N LEU A 53 14.36 11.01 -9.95
CA LEU A 53 14.58 12.14 -9.04
C LEU A 53 15.14 11.72 -7.68
N ARG A 54 15.14 10.41 -7.37
CA ARG A 54 15.49 9.84 -6.06
C ARG A 54 14.78 10.58 -4.92
N GLY A 55 13.56 11.04 -5.22
CA GLY A 55 12.77 11.85 -4.33
C GLY A 55 12.28 11.04 -3.14
N SER A 56 11.70 11.74 -2.17
CA SER A 56 11.06 11.08 -1.03
C SER A 56 10.00 10.08 -1.52
N SER A 57 10.02 8.88 -0.95
CA SER A 57 9.07 7.78 -1.23
C SER A 57 7.65 8.06 -0.70
N LEU A 58 7.09 9.22 -1.06
CA LEU A 58 5.74 9.66 -0.71
C LEU A 58 4.66 8.73 -1.30
N THR A 59 4.99 8.04 -2.39
CA THR A 59 4.16 7.03 -3.07
C THR A 59 4.56 5.60 -2.72
N ALA A 60 5.81 5.40 -2.29
CA ALA A 60 6.37 4.10 -1.93
C ALA A 60 6.09 3.68 -0.47
N SER A 61 5.50 4.58 0.32
CA SER A 61 5.06 4.28 1.68
C SER A 61 3.83 3.37 1.64
N ARG A 62 3.70 2.48 2.63
CA ARG A 62 2.50 1.62 2.83
C ARG A 62 1.20 2.42 2.99
N MET A 63 1.32 3.74 3.10
CA MET A 63 0.24 4.71 2.94
C MET A 63 0.44 5.49 1.64
N PRO A 64 -0.57 5.55 0.77
CA PRO A 64 -0.49 6.28 -0.49
C PRO A 64 -0.69 7.79 -0.27
N VAL A 65 0.27 8.43 0.42
CA VAL A 65 0.23 9.86 0.76
C VAL A 65 0.13 10.71 -0.50
N GLY A 66 0.78 10.31 -1.59
CA GLY A 66 0.64 10.97 -2.90
C GLY A 66 -0.80 10.96 -3.42
N ALA A 67 -1.52 9.83 -3.34
CA ALA A 67 -2.92 9.77 -3.76
C ALA A 67 -3.83 10.61 -2.86
N LEU A 68 -3.58 10.62 -1.54
CA LEU A 68 -4.29 11.48 -0.59
C LEU A 68 -4.06 12.97 -0.87
N ALA A 69 -2.83 13.37 -1.21
CA ALA A 69 -2.51 14.75 -1.56
C ALA A 69 -3.24 15.21 -2.84
N ILE A 70 -3.22 14.39 -3.89
CA ILE A 70 -3.95 14.68 -5.14
C ILE A 70 -5.47 14.72 -4.87
N TYR A 71 -5.98 13.79 -4.06
CA TYR A 71 -7.38 13.77 -3.65
C TYR A 71 -7.78 15.01 -2.84
N PHE A 72 -6.92 15.46 -1.93
CA PHE A 72 -7.10 16.72 -1.21
C PHE A 72 -7.17 17.90 -2.17
N LEU A 73 -6.25 18.03 -3.13
CA LEU A 73 -6.27 19.11 -4.13
C LEU A 73 -7.54 19.05 -5.00
N LEU A 74 -7.98 17.84 -5.36
CA LEU A 74 -9.22 17.61 -6.11
C LEU A 74 -10.44 18.14 -5.35
N ILE A 75 -10.56 17.86 -4.05
CA ILE A 75 -11.72 18.28 -3.24
C ILE A 75 -11.61 19.74 -2.77
N ALA A 76 -10.44 20.17 -2.36
CA ALA A 76 -10.23 21.49 -1.77
C ALA A 76 -10.12 22.58 -2.85
N ILE A 77 -9.61 22.27 -4.04
CA ILE A 77 -9.34 23.30 -5.06
C ILE A 77 -10.19 23.05 -6.31
N LEU A 78 -9.99 21.91 -6.96
CA LEU A 78 -10.58 21.68 -8.29
C LEU A 78 -12.10 21.60 -8.27
N ASN A 79 -12.68 20.82 -7.35
CA ASN A 79 -14.14 20.64 -7.30
C ASN A 79 -14.90 21.93 -6.94
N PRO A 80 -14.46 22.77 -5.96
CA PRO A 80 -15.06 24.06 -5.70
C PRO A 80 -14.92 25.04 -6.88
N LEU A 81 -13.79 25.04 -7.59
CA LEU A 81 -13.61 25.87 -8.79
C LEU A 81 -14.56 25.46 -9.91
N ILE A 82 -14.67 24.15 -10.18
CA ILE A 82 -15.64 23.61 -11.14
C ILE A 82 -17.07 23.99 -10.70
N ALA A 83 -17.40 23.85 -9.41
CA ALA A 83 -18.73 24.20 -8.92
C ALA A 83 -19.06 25.69 -9.07
N ARG A 84 -18.05 26.58 -8.98
CA ARG A 84 -18.21 28.03 -9.16
C ARG A 84 -18.40 28.42 -10.63
N ILE A 85 -17.71 27.75 -11.55
CA ILE A 85 -17.80 28.04 -13.00
C ILE A 85 -19.04 27.36 -13.59
N ALA A 86 -19.25 26.07 -13.28
CA ALA A 86 -20.34 25.27 -13.79
C ALA A 86 -20.75 24.18 -12.79
N SER A 87 -21.68 24.52 -11.90
CA SER A 87 -22.20 23.65 -10.83
C SER A 87 -22.65 22.26 -11.30
N ARG A 88 -23.16 22.15 -12.54
CA ARG A 88 -23.55 20.87 -13.16
C ARG A 88 -22.39 19.89 -13.32
N TYR A 89 -21.17 20.38 -13.50
CA TYR A 89 -19.97 19.54 -13.67
C TYR A 89 -19.27 19.21 -12.36
N ALA A 90 -19.71 19.76 -11.22
CA ALA A 90 -19.15 19.43 -9.92
C ALA A 90 -19.30 17.92 -9.65
N PHE A 91 -18.21 17.31 -9.19
CA PHE A 91 -18.22 15.92 -8.82
C PHE A 91 -19.06 15.72 -7.57
N THR A 92 -19.79 14.62 -7.58
CA THR A 92 -20.59 14.13 -6.47
C THR A 92 -19.73 13.29 -5.53
N ARG A 93 -20.22 13.09 -4.31
CA ARG A 93 -19.59 12.21 -3.31
C ARG A 93 -19.25 10.82 -3.84
N LYS A 94 -20.13 10.22 -4.65
CA LYS A 94 -19.93 8.88 -5.25
C LYS A 94 -18.80 8.89 -6.29
N GLU A 95 -18.76 9.91 -7.13
CA GLU A 95 -17.73 10.07 -8.16
C GLU A 95 -16.34 10.30 -7.56
N LEU A 96 -16.26 11.13 -6.52
CA LEU A 96 -15.01 11.37 -5.79
C LEU A 96 -14.52 10.12 -5.06
N ALA A 97 -15.42 9.35 -4.45
CA ALA A 97 -15.05 8.07 -3.84
C ALA A 97 -14.47 7.08 -4.87
N LEU A 98 -15.07 6.99 -6.07
CA LEU A 98 -14.53 6.17 -7.16
C LEU A 98 -13.13 6.64 -7.58
N ILE A 99 -12.96 7.94 -7.80
CA ILE A 99 -11.66 8.52 -8.20
C ILE A 99 -10.58 8.18 -7.15
N TYR A 100 -10.90 8.32 -5.86
CA TYR A 100 -9.97 7.96 -4.78
C TYR A 100 -9.61 6.48 -4.81
N LEU A 101 -10.59 5.58 -4.95
CA LEU A 101 -10.36 4.13 -5.00
C LEU A 101 -9.44 3.75 -6.18
N CYS A 102 -9.68 4.33 -7.36
CA CYS A 102 -8.83 4.09 -8.54
C CYS A 102 -7.39 4.57 -8.32
N MET A 103 -7.21 5.76 -7.74
CA MET A 103 -5.88 6.28 -7.41
C MET A 103 -5.17 5.42 -6.36
N LEU A 104 -5.90 4.94 -5.36
CA LEU A 104 -5.39 4.09 -4.28
C LEU A 104 -4.79 2.79 -4.83
N VAL A 105 -5.52 2.10 -5.71
CA VAL A 105 -5.06 0.86 -6.34
C VAL A 105 -3.89 1.13 -7.29
N SER A 106 -3.98 2.20 -8.07
CA SER A 106 -2.97 2.56 -9.07
C SER A 106 -1.60 2.85 -8.45
N VAL A 107 -1.54 3.69 -7.42
CA VAL A 107 -0.24 4.11 -6.84
C VAL A 107 0.49 2.94 -6.17
N THR A 108 -0.25 2.00 -5.60
CA THR A 108 0.32 0.77 -5.03
C THR A 108 0.96 -0.07 -6.14
N LEU A 109 0.25 -0.30 -7.24
CA LEU A 109 0.76 -1.10 -8.37
C LEU A 109 1.92 -0.44 -9.10
N ALA A 110 1.88 0.88 -9.30
CA ALA A 110 2.89 1.63 -10.01
C ALA A 110 4.24 1.71 -9.28
N THR A 111 4.28 1.42 -7.97
CA THR A 111 5.50 1.54 -7.18
C THR A 111 5.96 0.19 -6.62
N ASN A 112 6.12 0.09 -5.29
CA ASN A 112 6.61 -1.10 -4.61
C ASN A 112 5.63 -2.27 -4.66
N GLY A 113 4.38 -2.07 -5.07
CA GLY A 113 3.39 -3.15 -5.14
C GLY A 113 3.54 -4.04 -6.36
N CYS A 114 4.17 -3.58 -7.45
CA CYS A 114 4.40 -4.41 -8.63
C CYS A 114 5.53 -3.85 -9.50
N ALA A 115 5.32 -2.68 -10.11
CA ALA A 115 6.13 -2.23 -11.25
C ALA A 115 7.61 -2.08 -10.95
N LEU A 116 8.01 -1.63 -9.75
CA LEU A 116 9.42 -1.47 -9.40
C LEU A 116 10.17 -2.80 -9.23
N TYR A 117 9.47 -3.86 -8.85
CA TYR A 117 10.07 -5.19 -8.70
C TYR A 117 9.94 -6.00 -9.99
N LEU A 118 8.86 -5.79 -10.74
CA LEU A 118 8.52 -6.58 -11.92
C LEU A 118 9.68 -6.70 -12.91
N PHE A 119 10.28 -5.57 -13.31
CA PHE A 119 11.37 -5.59 -14.28
C PHE A 119 12.61 -6.32 -13.75
N SER A 120 12.94 -6.14 -12.46
CA SER A 120 14.03 -6.88 -11.81
C SER A 120 13.74 -8.38 -11.76
N VAL A 121 12.49 -8.78 -11.49
CA VAL A 121 12.10 -10.20 -11.48
C VAL A 121 12.21 -10.82 -12.87
N ILE A 122 11.85 -10.06 -13.92
CA ILE A 122 11.96 -10.50 -15.32
C ILE A 122 13.42 -10.72 -15.70
N THR A 123 14.34 -9.85 -15.32
CA THR A 123 15.72 -9.85 -15.86
C THR A 123 16.78 -10.47 -14.95
N ALA A 124 16.60 -10.42 -13.63
CA ALA A 124 17.62 -10.85 -12.65
C ALA A 124 18.10 -12.30 -12.81
N PRO A 125 17.24 -13.31 -13.06
CA PRO A 125 17.69 -14.70 -13.18
C PRO A 125 18.69 -14.92 -14.33
N ILE A 126 18.57 -14.13 -15.40
CA ILE A 126 19.47 -14.21 -16.56
C ILE A 126 20.67 -13.29 -16.36
N TYR A 127 20.46 -12.05 -15.86
CA TYR A 127 21.51 -11.06 -15.69
C TYR A 127 22.56 -11.44 -14.64
N TYR A 128 22.12 -11.98 -13.49
CA TYR A 128 23.01 -12.33 -12.38
C TYR A 128 23.52 -13.77 -12.46
N ALA A 129 23.19 -14.54 -13.50
CA ALA A 129 23.73 -15.88 -13.68
C ALA A 129 25.24 -15.81 -13.91
N SER A 130 26.00 -16.58 -13.12
CA SER A 130 27.45 -16.65 -13.24
C SER A 130 27.94 -18.09 -13.00
N PRO A 131 29.13 -18.45 -13.50
CA PRO A 131 29.73 -19.75 -13.20
C PRO A 131 30.01 -19.97 -11.69
N ALA A 132 30.00 -18.91 -10.88
CA ALA A 132 30.21 -19.02 -9.44
C ALA A 132 28.93 -19.40 -8.67
N ASN A 133 27.75 -19.05 -9.20
CA ASN A 133 26.47 -19.35 -8.56
C ASN A 133 25.69 -20.49 -9.26
N ASN A 134 26.10 -20.90 -10.45
CA ASN A 134 25.49 -21.95 -11.26
C ASN A 134 23.98 -21.76 -11.53
N TRP A 135 23.49 -20.52 -11.51
CA TRP A 135 22.05 -20.26 -11.67
C TRP A 135 21.49 -20.72 -13.02
N ALA A 136 22.31 -20.67 -14.07
CA ALA A 136 21.91 -21.13 -15.40
C ALA A 136 21.51 -22.61 -15.39
N GLU A 137 22.33 -23.46 -14.77
CA GLU A 137 22.09 -24.90 -14.71
C GLU A 137 20.98 -25.25 -13.70
N LEU A 138 20.90 -24.49 -12.59
CA LEU A 138 19.97 -24.78 -11.50
C LEU A 138 18.54 -24.30 -11.78
N PHE A 139 18.37 -23.15 -12.46
CA PHE A 139 17.08 -22.46 -12.52
C PHE A 139 16.52 -22.25 -13.92
N TRP A 140 17.36 -22.07 -14.97
CA TRP A 140 16.83 -21.67 -16.29
C TRP A 140 15.85 -22.68 -16.88
N SER A 141 16.02 -23.97 -16.59
CA SER A 141 15.11 -25.03 -17.04
C SER A 141 13.69 -24.92 -16.45
N TYR A 142 13.53 -24.25 -15.32
CA TYR A 142 12.24 -24.05 -14.65
C TYR A 142 11.57 -22.71 -15.00
N ILE A 143 12.24 -21.85 -15.77
CA ILE A 143 11.71 -20.53 -16.15
C ILE A 143 11.05 -20.66 -17.52
N PRO A 144 9.72 -20.51 -17.63
CA PRO A 144 9.05 -20.55 -18.93
C PRO A 144 9.52 -19.41 -19.83
N SER A 145 9.60 -19.68 -21.13
CA SER A 145 10.16 -18.73 -22.09
C SER A 145 9.37 -17.41 -22.19
N TRP A 146 8.09 -17.45 -21.86
CA TRP A 146 7.17 -16.32 -21.90
C TRP A 146 7.17 -15.46 -20.63
N LEU A 147 7.85 -15.86 -19.55
CA LEU A 147 7.85 -15.16 -18.26
C LEU A 147 9.05 -14.20 -18.10
N THR A 148 10.10 -14.39 -18.90
CA THR A 148 11.37 -13.65 -18.81
C THR A 148 11.83 -13.15 -20.19
N VAL A 149 12.75 -12.20 -20.22
CA VAL A 149 13.48 -11.82 -21.42
C VAL A 149 14.75 -12.68 -21.49
N TRP A 150 14.96 -13.39 -22.60
CA TRP A 150 16.14 -14.25 -22.77
C TRP A 150 17.29 -13.57 -23.50
N ASP A 151 17.01 -12.51 -24.24
CA ASP A 151 18.02 -11.77 -24.96
C ASP A 151 18.95 -11.02 -23.98
N GLN A 152 20.19 -11.49 -23.88
CA GLN A 152 21.16 -10.95 -22.93
C GLN A 152 21.56 -9.51 -23.26
N GLU A 153 21.53 -9.13 -24.53
CA GLU A 153 21.81 -7.76 -24.96
C GLU A 153 20.72 -6.81 -24.47
N THR A 154 19.44 -7.12 -24.76
CA THR A 154 18.29 -6.38 -24.21
C THR A 154 18.34 -6.26 -22.67
N ILE A 155 18.73 -7.32 -21.97
CA ILE A 155 18.83 -7.29 -20.51
C ILE A 155 19.99 -6.39 -20.06
N ARG A 156 21.13 -6.44 -20.73
CA ARG A 156 22.27 -5.57 -20.44
C ARG A 156 21.89 -4.11 -20.64
N ASP A 157 21.20 -3.79 -21.72
CA ASP A 157 20.73 -2.44 -22.03
C ASP A 157 19.75 -1.91 -20.99
N PHE A 158 18.92 -2.79 -20.40
CA PHE A 158 18.05 -2.41 -19.29
C PHE A 158 18.84 -1.94 -18.05
N TYR A 159 19.95 -2.60 -17.72
CA TYR A 159 20.75 -2.26 -16.53
C TYR A 159 21.74 -1.12 -16.78
N HIS A 160 22.35 -1.07 -17.97
CA HIS A 160 23.41 -0.11 -18.30
C HIS A 160 22.89 1.13 -19.03
N GLY A 161 21.65 1.09 -19.51
CA GLY A 161 21.07 2.12 -20.37
C GLY A 161 21.34 1.82 -21.85
N ILE A 162 20.35 2.11 -22.69
CA ILE A 162 20.43 1.96 -24.14
C ILE A 162 21.33 3.07 -24.72
N PRO A 163 22.17 2.78 -25.73
CA PRO A 163 22.94 3.80 -26.44
C PRO A 163 22.08 4.95 -26.99
N MET A 164 22.61 6.16 -27.02
CA MET A 164 21.87 7.30 -27.57
C MET A 164 21.52 7.08 -29.04
N GLY A 165 20.24 7.22 -29.38
CA GLY A 165 19.72 7.10 -30.75
C GLY A 165 19.15 5.71 -31.08
N GLU A 166 19.33 4.72 -30.21
CA GLU A 166 18.71 3.41 -30.37
C GLU A 166 17.29 3.35 -29.77
N HIS A 167 16.49 2.43 -30.30
CA HIS A 167 15.09 2.28 -29.92
C HIS A 167 14.95 1.19 -28.84
N LEU A 168 13.97 1.33 -27.94
CA LEU A 168 13.66 0.26 -26.99
C LEU A 168 13.29 -1.04 -27.74
N PRO A 169 13.89 -2.20 -27.38
CA PRO A 169 13.63 -3.48 -28.03
C PRO A 169 12.28 -4.08 -27.58
N TRP A 170 11.17 -3.40 -27.88
CA TRP A 170 9.82 -3.77 -27.42
C TRP A 170 9.44 -5.21 -27.73
N ARG A 171 9.92 -5.78 -28.85
CA ARG A 171 9.65 -7.16 -29.24
C ARG A 171 10.07 -8.18 -28.18
N ALA A 172 11.22 -7.96 -27.53
CA ALA A 172 11.70 -8.84 -26.47
C ALA A 172 10.82 -8.78 -25.22
N TRP A 173 10.19 -7.63 -24.97
CA TRP A 173 9.40 -7.36 -23.76
C TRP A 173 7.90 -7.67 -23.89
N GLN A 174 7.35 -7.66 -25.11
CA GLN A 174 5.91 -7.79 -25.34
C GLN A 174 5.29 -9.03 -24.66
N ILE A 175 5.87 -10.21 -24.88
CA ILE A 175 5.33 -11.47 -24.35
C ILE A 175 5.42 -11.51 -22.81
N PRO A 176 6.60 -11.24 -22.18
CA PRO A 176 6.69 -11.14 -20.73
C PRO A 176 5.72 -10.12 -20.14
N LEU A 177 5.63 -8.91 -20.71
CA LEU A 177 4.76 -7.87 -20.19
C LEU A 177 3.27 -8.25 -20.26
N ILE A 178 2.83 -8.91 -21.34
CA ILE A 178 1.45 -9.39 -21.45
C ILE A 178 1.17 -10.49 -20.42
N ALA A 179 2.09 -11.44 -20.25
CA ALA A 179 1.93 -12.51 -19.26
C ALA A 179 1.84 -11.96 -17.83
N TRP A 180 2.77 -11.06 -17.47
CA TRP A 180 2.77 -10.41 -16.16
C TRP A 180 1.59 -9.47 -15.95
N PHE A 181 1.10 -8.82 -17.00
CA PHE A 181 -0.14 -8.04 -16.95
C PHE A 181 -1.35 -8.94 -16.67
N ALA A 182 -1.50 -10.05 -17.40
CA ALA A 182 -2.57 -11.02 -17.18
C ALA A 182 -2.54 -11.60 -15.75
N PHE A 183 -1.36 -11.98 -15.28
CA PHE A 183 -1.13 -12.41 -13.90
C PHE A 183 -1.54 -11.33 -12.90
N THR A 184 -1.14 -10.08 -13.10
CA THR A 184 -1.45 -8.97 -12.20
C THR A 184 -2.95 -8.69 -12.16
N VAL A 185 -3.64 -8.74 -13.29
CA VAL A 185 -5.10 -8.59 -13.36
C VAL A 185 -5.79 -9.73 -12.63
N ALA A 186 -5.39 -10.98 -12.87
CA ALA A 186 -5.93 -12.14 -12.16
C ALA A 186 -5.72 -12.01 -10.65
N TRP A 187 -4.50 -11.68 -10.23
CA TRP A 187 -4.16 -11.46 -8.83
C TRP A 187 -5.00 -10.35 -8.18
N LEU A 188 -5.22 -9.23 -8.86
CA LEU A 188 -6.10 -8.16 -8.38
C LEU A 188 -7.55 -8.63 -8.25
N ILE A 189 -8.05 -9.40 -9.21
CA ILE A 189 -9.41 -9.97 -9.14
C ILE A 189 -9.53 -10.91 -7.95
N ALA A 190 -8.56 -11.81 -7.73
CA ALA A 190 -8.51 -12.68 -6.56
C ALA A 190 -8.50 -11.87 -5.26
N TYR A 191 -7.68 -10.83 -5.18
CA TYR A 191 -7.55 -9.98 -4.00
C TYR A 191 -8.86 -9.23 -3.68
N VAL A 192 -9.52 -8.67 -4.70
CA VAL A 192 -10.82 -8.01 -4.56
C VAL A 192 -11.91 -9.01 -4.14
N CYS A 193 -11.94 -10.20 -4.74
CA CYS A 193 -12.90 -11.24 -4.37
C CYS A 193 -12.71 -11.71 -2.93
N LEU A 194 -11.46 -11.98 -2.53
CA LEU A 194 -11.12 -12.40 -1.17
C LEU A 194 -11.44 -11.29 -0.16
N GLY A 195 -11.08 -10.04 -0.46
CA GLY A 195 -11.40 -8.88 0.35
C GLY A 195 -12.91 -8.68 0.49
N ALA A 196 -13.69 -8.88 -0.57
CA ALA A 196 -15.15 -8.80 -0.52
C ALA A 196 -15.77 -9.92 0.34
N LEU A 197 -15.26 -11.15 0.24
CA LEU A 197 -15.71 -12.28 1.07
C LEU A 197 -15.40 -12.07 2.55
N LEU A 198 -14.20 -11.57 2.87
CA LEU A 198 -13.79 -11.28 4.25
C LEU A 198 -14.37 -9.98 4.81
N SER A 199 -14.77 -9.04 3.94
CA SER A 199 -15.24 -7.71 4.35
C SER A 199 -16.40 -7.79 5.33
N TYR A 200 -17.33 -8.73 5.13
CA TYR A 200 -18.47 -8.92 6.03
C TYR A 200 -18.00 -9.21 7.46
N ARG A 201 -17.07 -10.15 7.61
CA ARG A 201 -16.55 -10.59 8.91
C ARG A 201 -15.70 -9.51 9.55
N TRP A 202 -14.80 -8.90 8.77
CA TRP A 202 -13.99 -7.77 9.24
C TRP A 202 -14.84 -6.63 9.77
N ILE A 203 -15.95 -6.31 9.12
CA ILE A 203 -16.82 -5.20 9.51
C ILE A 203 -17.69 -5.56 10.72
N ARG A 204 -18.31 -6.76 10.73
CA ARG A 204 -19.32 -7.11 11.74
C ARG A 204 -18.75 -7.80 12.97
N GLU A 205 -17.91 -8.81 12.77
CA GLU A 205 -17.40 -9.64 13.85
C GLU A 205 -16.14 -9.03 14.46
N GLU A 206 -15.18 -8.66 13.60
CA GLU A 206 -13.87 -8.18 14.04
C GLU A 206 -13.84 -6.65 14.22
N LYS A 207 -14.87 -5.94 13.76
CA LYS A 207 -15.01 -4.48 13.82
C LYS A 207 -13.72 -3.76 13.40
N LEU A 208 -13.09 -4.30 12.36
CA LEU A 208 -11.82 -3.83 11.82
C LEU A 208 -11.97 -2.38 11.39
N LEU A 209 -11.01 -1.57 11.84
CA LEU A 209 -10.91 -0.17 11.44
C LEU A 209 -10.37 -0.11 10.02
N PHE A 210 -10.84 0.86 9.24
CA PHE A 210 -10.31 1.15 7.89
C PHE A 210 -9.60 2.52 7.89
N PRO A 211 -8.39 2.66 8.48
CA PRO A 211 -7.71 3.95 8.62
C PRO A 211 -7.53 4.70 7.29
N LEU A 212 -7.27 3.96 6.21
CA LEU A 212 -7.07 4.53 4.87
C LEU A 212 -8.35 5.16 4.28
N ALA A 213 -9.53 4.82 4.81
CA ALA A 213 -10.81 5.37 4.37
C ALA A 213 -11.27 6.55 5.24
N CYS A 214 -10.82 6.66 6.50
CA CYS A 214 -11.28 7.68 7.44
C CYS A 214 -11.12 9.10 6.90
N VAL A 215 -9.89 9.50 6.56
CA VAL A 215 -9.57 10.85 6.09
C VAL A 215 -10.30 11.19 4.77
N PRO A 216 -10.28 10.33 3.72
CA PRO A 216 -11.04 10.59 2.50
C PRO A 216 -12.55 10.71 2.70
N VAL A 217 -13.13 9.87 3.57
CA VAL A 217 -14.57 9.91 3.85
C VAL A 217 -14.95 11.17 4.61
N ASP A 218 -14.11 11.63 5.54
CA ASP A 218 -14.33 12.88 6.27
C ASP A 218 -14.20 14.11 5.35
N MET A 219 -13.26 14.09 4.38
CA MET A 219 -13.12 15.14 3.36
C MET A 219 -14.36 15.27 2.48
N LEU A 220 -15.04 14.16 2.17
CA LEU A 220 -16.29 14.16 1.40
C LEU A 220 -17.44 14.86 2.16
N GLY A 221 -17.48 14.71 3.49
CA GLY A 221 -18.56 15.21 4.32
C GLY A 221 -19.94 14.63 3.97
N GLU A 222 -20.99 15.28 4.47
CA GLU A 222 -22.38 14.81 4.30
C GLU A 222 -23.07 15.39 3.06
N GLN A 223 -22.50 16.43 2.45
CA GLN A 223 -23.09 17.09 1.29
C GLN A 223 -22.91 16.27 0.00
N GLN A 224 -23.89 16.36 -0.90
CA GLN A 224 -23.83 15.67 -2.20
C GLN A 224 -22.64 16.13 -3.06
N HIS A 225 -22.30 17.42 -2.97
CA HIS A 225 -21.14 18.04 -3.60
C HIS A 225 -20.20 18.57 -2.52
N PRO A 226 -19.05 17.91 -2.28
CA PRO A 226 -18.08 18.37 -1.30
C PRO A 226 -17.53 19.75 -1.65
N ARG A 227 -17.41 20.61 -0.63
CA ARG A 227 -16.93 22.00 -0.75
C ARG A 227 -15.90 22.30 0.34
N LEU A 228 -15.04 23.29 0.10
CA LEU A 228 -14.15 23.91 1.10
C LEU A 228 -14.86 24.37 2.37
N SER A 229 -16.17 24.63 2.32
CA SER A 229 -16.98 25.00 3.47
C SER A 229 -17.36 23.81 4.37
N SER A 230 -16.94 22.58 4.06
CA SER A 230 -17.23 21.41 4.90
C SER A 230 -16.55 21.52 6.27
N HIS A 231 -17.11 20.85 7.26
CA HIS A 231 -16.61 20.87 8.64
C HIS A 231 -15.14 20.44 8.73
N PHE A 232 -14.72 19.49 7.90
CA PHE A 232 -13.34 19.01 7.83
C PHE A 232 -12.36 20.16 7.55
N PHE A 233 -12.57 20.92 6.46
CA PHE A 233 -11.67 22.00 6.03
C PHE A 233 -11.71 23.25 6.91
N ARG A 234 -12.71 23.39 7.79
CA ARG A 234 -12.81 24.48 8.77
C ARG A 234 -12.13 24.18 10.10
N ASN A 235 -11.73 22.93 10.33
CA ASN A 235 -11.13 22.52 11.60
C ASN A 235 -9.66 22.97 11.69
N GLY A 236 -9.36 23.91 12.59
CA GLY A 236 -7.99 24.42 12.81
C GLY A 236 -7.00 23.35 13.28
N ILE A 237 -7.46 22.33 14.01
CA ILE A 237 -6.61 21.21 14.47
C ILE A 237 -6.13 20.37 13.28
N MET A 238 -7.00 20.16 12.28
CA MET A 238 -6.63 19.45 11.05
C MET A 238 -5.52 20.21 10.30
N TRP A 239 -5.65 21.54 10.18
CA TRP A 239 -4.63 22.37 9.54
C TRP A 239 -3.32 22.40 10.32
N LEU A 240 -3.36 22.39 11.65
CA LEU A 240 -2.15 22.25 12.47
C LEU A 240 -1.47 20.90 12.23
N GLY A 241 -2.25 19.81 12.19
CA GLY A 241 -1.77 18.47 11.87
C GLY A 241 -1.24 18.31 10.44
N PHE A 242 -1.72 19.12 9.49
CA PHE A 242 -1.19 19.18 8.12
C PHE A 242 0.08 20.05 8.03
N ALA A 243 0.07 21.22 8.66
CA ALA A 243 1.13 22.22 8.55
C ALA A 243 2.46 21.71 9.12
N ILE A 244 2.43 21.01 10.26
CA ILE A 244 3.67 20.52 10.91
C ILE A 244 4.43 19.55 9.98
N PRO A 245 3.86 18.42 9.52
CA PRO A 245 4.55 17.54 8.58
C PRO A 245 4.89 18.24 7.26
N PHE A 246 3.96 19.06 6.72
CA PHE A 246 4.17 19.73 5.44
C PHE A 246 5.39 20.64 5.45
N ILE A 247 5.53 21.49 6.48
CA ILE A 247 6.66 22.41 6.63
C ILE A 247 7.96 21.61 6.78
N ILE A 248 7.98 20.59 7.66
CA ILE A 248 9.21 19.84 7.92
C ILE A 248 9.65 19.05 6.69
N HIS A 249 8.72 18.40 5.99
CA HIS A 249 9.04 17.70 4.74
C HIS A 249 9.46 18.67 3.63
N SER A 250 8.88 19.86 3.57
CA SER A 250 9.29 20.90 2.60
C SER A 250 10.71 21.40 2.87
N ILE A 251 11.06 21.66 4.14
CA ILE A 251 12.42 22.03 4.56
C ILE A 251 13.40 20.92 4.17
N ASN A 252 13.06 19.65 4.48
CA ASN A 252 13.90 18.51 4.16
C ASN A 252 14.05 18.28 2.64
N ALA A 253 12.99 18.50 1.86
CA ALA A 253 13.05 18.43 0.40
C ALA A 253 13.93 19.55 -0.18
N MET A 254 13.82 20.77 0.36
CA MET A 254 14.66 21.90 -0.05
C MET A 254 16.13 21.66 0.29
N SER A 255 16.44 21.17 1.50
CA SER A 255 17.78 20.80 1.93
C SER A 255 18.43 19.72 1.06
N TYR A 256 17.63 18.82 0.48
CA TYR A 256 18.14 17.80 -0.45
C TYR A 256 18.67 18.42 -1.75
N HIS A 257 18.00 19.45 -2.28
CA HIS A 257 18.40 20.11 -3.52
C HIS A 257 19.36 21.29 -3.30
N ILE A 258 19.33 21.88 -2.11
CA ILE A 258 20.13 23.05 -1.71
C ILE A 258 20.93 22.66 -0.46
N PRO A 259 22.21 22.28 -0.60
CA PRO A 259 23.02 21.80 0.52
C PRO A 259 23.22 22.81 1.66
N SER A 260 23.04 24.11 1.41
CA SER A 260 23.13 25.16 2.43
C SER A 260 21.90 25.27 3.32
N PHE A 261 20.78 24.63 2.96
CA PHE A 261 19.55 24.67 3.74
C PHE A 261 19.58 23.62 4.86
N PRO A 262 19.16 23.95 6.10
CA PRO A 262 19.23 23.01 7.22
C PRO A 262 18.32 21.80 6.99
N ARG A 263 18.82 20.61 7.36
CA ARG A 263 18.05 19.37 7.35
C ARG A 263 17.58 19.03 8.75
N TRP A 264 16.30 18.72 8.90
CA TRP A 264 15.74 18.20 10.15
C TRP A 264 15.59 16.69 10.05
N GLN A 265 16.58 15.98 10.58
CA GLN A 265 16.59 14.54 10.59
C GLN A 265 15.67 14.01 11.68
N LEU A 266 14.46 13.59 11.28
CA LEU A 266 13.46 13.06 12.20
C LEU A 266 13.54 11.54 12.41
N SER A 267 14.28 10.83 11.55
CA SER A 267 14.37 9.37 11.54
C SER A 267 15.80 8.88 11.33
N GLY A 268 16.07 7.65 11.76
CA GLY A 268 17.39 7.02 11.65
C GLY A 268 18.31 7.29 12.85
N HIS A 269 17.78 7.76 13.98
CA HIS A 269 18.54 7.84 15.22
C HIS A 269 18.70 6.44 15.81
N ASN A 270 19.88 5.87 15.63
CA ASN A 270 20.20 4.54 16.13
C ASN A 270 20.71 4.63 17.58
N ILE A 271 19.80 4.48 18.54
CA ILE A 271 20.13 4.37 19.96
C ILE A 271 20.80 3.03 20.30
N GLY A 272 20.61 2.03 19.44
CA GLY A 272 21.22 0.71 19.56
C GLY A 272 22.74 0.75 19.54
N ARG A 273 23.35 1.74 18.88
CA ARG A 273 24.81 1.93 18.85
C ARG A 273 25.47 2.10 20.22
N ALA A 274 24.71 2.49 21.24
CA ALA A 274 25.22 2.57 22.61
C ALA A 274 25.51 1.18 23.20
N PHE A 275 24.91 0.11 22.67
CA PHE A 275 25.15 -1.25 23.11
C PHE A 275 26.32 -1.86 22.32
N THR A 276 27.51 -1.80 22.89
CA THR A 276 28.75 -2.31 22.26
C THR A 276 29.18 -3.67 22.82
N ASN A 277 28.85 -3.98 24.07
CA ASN A 277 29.28 -5.21 24.74
C ASN A 277 28.36 -6.40 24.42
N PRO A 278 28.89 -7.60 24.16
CA PRO A 278 28.07 -8.81 24.05
C PRO A 278 27.33 -9.14 25.36
N PRO A 279 26.09 -9.66 25.30
CA PRO A 279 25.30 -9.96 24.10
C PRO A 279 24.45 -8.78 23.59
N TRP A 280 24.51 -7.62 24.25
CA TRP A 280 23.70 -6.45 23.97
C TRP A 280 24.03 -5.76 22.64
N ASN A 281 25.22 -5.99 22.10
CA ASN A 281 25.58 -5.63 20.73
C ASN A 281 24.61 -6.17 19.67
N ALA A 282 23.85 -7.23 19.95
CA ALA A 282 22.78 -7.72 19.08
C ALA A 282 21.57 -6.75 18.99
N ALA A 283 21.47 -5.76 19.88
CA ALA A 283 20.49 -4.68 19.83
C ALA A 283 21.00 -3.44 19.07
N ALA A 284 22.16 -3.52 18.40
CA ALA A 284 22.79 -2.39 17.72
C ALA A 284 21.97 -1.79 16.57
N GLU A 285 20.91 -2.45 16.11
CA GLU A 285 19.99 -1.96 15.07
C GLU A 285 18.77 -1.22 15.63
N LEU A 286 18.68 -1.02 16.95
CA LEU A 286 17.55 -0.33 17.57
C LEU A 286 17.49 1.15 17.13
N GLN A 287 16.55 1.44 16.24
CA GLN A 287 16.32 2.78 15.69
C GLN A 287 15.05 3.42 16.26
N ILE A 288 15.13 4.71 16.51
CA ILE A 288 13.99 5.56 16.83
C ILE A 288 13.86 6.62 15.74
N GLY A 289 12.62 6.87 15.32
CA GLY A 289 12.30 7.87 14.34
C GLY A 289 10.85 8.35 14.46
N ILE A 290 10.65 9.62 14.19
CA ILE A 290 9.34 10.25 14.09
C ILE A 290 8.88 10.11 12.64
N HIS A 291 7.83 9.31 12.45
CA HIS A 291 7.17 9.15 11.16
C HIS A 291 5.73 9.70 11.26
N PHE A 292 5.50 10.91 10.73
CA PHE A 292 4.19 11.58 10.84
C PHE A 292 3.03 10.75 10.29
N ALA A 293 3.25 10.01 9.20
CA ALA A 293 2.25 9.11 8.63
C ALA A 293 1.86 7.97 9.61
N VAL A 294 2.85 7.39 10.29
CA VAL A 294 2.64 6.35 11.32
C VAL A 294 1.93 6.93 12.53
N ILE A 295 2.27 8.16 12.95
CA ILE A 295 1.58 8.87 14.03
C ILE A 295 0.10 9.08 13.66
N GLY A 296 -0.18 9.46 12.41
CA GLY A 296 -1.55 9.61 11.90
C GLY A 296 -2.36 8.32 11.96
N ILE A 297 -1.78 7.16 11.57
CA ILE A 297 -2.43 5.85 11.75
C ILE A 297 -2.55 5.49 13.23
N GLY A 298 -1.51 5.75 14.01
CA GLY A 298 -1.42 5.47 15.44
C GLY A 298 -2.59 6.06 16.22
N PHE A 299 -3.05 7.25 15.80
CA PHE A 299 -4.23 7.90 16.37
C PHE A 299 -5.55 7.21 16.02
N ILE A 300 -5.60 6.49 14.89
CA ILE A 300 -6.82 5.83 14.39
C ILE A 300 -6.93 4.40 14.93
N ILE A 301 -5.81 3.68 15.13
CA ILE A 301 -5.81 2.30 15.63
C ILE A 301 -6.15 2.23 17.12
N SER A 302 -6.59 1.06 17.60
CA SER A 302 -6.82 0.84 19.03
C SER A 302 -5.51 0.81 19.82
N ALA A 303 -5.59 1.21 21.10
CA ALA A 303 -4.44 1.20 22.01
C ALA A 303 -3.83 -0.20 22.17
N ASP A 304 -4.66 -1.25 22.18
CA ASP A 304 -4.20 -2.64 22.28
C ASP A 304 -3.33 -3.05 21.09
N VAL A 305 -3.74 -2.66 19.87
CA VAL A 305 -2.95 -2.91 18.66
C VAL A 305 -1.66 -2.11 18.66
N GLY A 306 -1.73 -0.84 19.10
CA GLY A 306 -0.55 0.01 19.27
C GLY A 306 0.47 -0.56 20.26
N LEU A 307 -0.01 -1.04 21.42
CA LEU A 307 0.80 -1.71 22.43
C LEU A 307 1.42 -3.00 21.88
N GLY A 308 0.65 -3.76 21.08
CA GLY A 308 1.14 -4.95 20.39
C GLY A 308 2.38 -4.65 19.54
N PHE A 309 2.31 -3.65 18.65
CA PHE A 309 3.45 -3.27 17.81
C PHE A 309 4.71 -2.96 18.62
N TRP A 310 4.56 -2.22 19.72
CA TRP A 310 5.68 -1.84 20.57
C TRP A 310 6.26 -3.04 21.33
N SER A 311 5.40 -3.83 21.96
CA SER A 311 5.80 -4.99 22.77
C SER A 311 6.44 -6.09 21.93
N PHE A 312 5.87 -6.45 20.78
CA PHE A 312 6.43 -7.47 19.89
C PHE A 312 7.74 -7.01 19.24
N TYR A 313 7.88 -5.72 18.94
CA TYR A 313 9.16 -5.18 18.47
C TYR A 313 10.25 -5.33 19.53
N LEU A 314 9.98 -4.96 20.79
CA LEU A 314 10.93 -5.15 21.88
C LEU A 314 11.23 -6.63 22.15
N LEU A 315 10.23 -7.49 22.08
CA LEU A 315 10.41 -8.93 22.19
C LEU A 315 11.38 -9.44 21.12
N SER A 316 11.24 -8.99 19.87
CA SER A 316 12.17 -9.35 18.78
C SER A 316 13.61 -8.91 19.06
N VAL A 317 13.80 -7.76 19.70
CA VAL A 317 15.13 -7.26 20.11
C VAL A 317 15.69 -8.16 21.22
N LEU A 318 14.90 -8.46 22.25
CA LEU A 318 15.31 -9.33 23.35
C LEU A 318 15.65 -10.74 22.86
N GLN A 319 14.88 -11.26 21.91
CA GLN A 319 15.14 -12.55 21.28
C GLN A 319 16.47 -12.55 20.52
N ARG A 320 16.80 -11.50 19.75
CA ARG A 320 18.12 -11.37 19.12
C ARG A 320 19.25 -11.39 20.14
N VAL A 321 19.10 -10.66 21.24
CA VAL A 321 20.09 -10.63 22.34
C VAL A 321 20.22 -12.01 22.98
N ALA A 322 19.12 -12.72 23.24
CA ALA A 322 19.14 -14.06 23.80
C ALA A 322 19.80 -15.08 22.86
N LEU A 323 19.46 -15.06 21.56
CA LEU A 323 20.08 -15.92 20.56
C LEU A 323 21.59 -15.66 20.46
N HIS A 324 22.00 -14.39 20.50
CA HIS A 324 23.42 -14.04 20.50
C HIS A 324 24.13 -14.50 21.77
N ALA A 325 23.49 -14.41 22.94
CA ALA A 325 24.02 -14.93 24.19
C ALA A 325 24.22 -16.46 24.16
N LEU A 326 23.38 -17.18 23.43
CA LEU A 326 23.49 -18.62 23.19
C LEU A 326 24.51 -18.98 22.09
N GLY A 327 25.20 -18.00 21.51
CA GLY A 327 26.14 -18.20 20.40
C GLY A 327 25.46 -18.42 19.04
N ILE A 328 24.13 -18.33 18.96
CA ILE A 328 23.34 -18.52 17.75
C ILE A 328 23.23 -17.16 17.03
N GLY A 329 24.19 -16.84 16.17
CA GLY A 329 24.16 -15.60 15.40
C GLY A 329 25.48 -15.09 14.81
N ALA A 330 26.63 -15.71 15.11
CA ALA A 330 27.94 -15.21 14.68
C ALA A 330 28.29 -15.50 13.20
N ARG A 331 27.63 -16.48 12.57
CA ARG A 331 27.81 -16.76 11.13
C ARG A 331 26.78 -15.98 10.32
N ALA A 332 27.22 -14.87 9.73
CA ALA A 332 26.47 -14.15 8.70
C ALA A 332 26.90 -14.64 7.31
N ILE A 333 25.95 -14.91 6.42
CA ILE A 333 26.20 -14.96 4.98
C ILE A 333 25.58 -13.67 4.42
N GLY A 334 26.41 -12.66 4.18
CA GLY A 334 25.94 -11.33 3.79
C GLY A 334 25.17 -10.61 4.90
N SER A 335 24.00 -10.02 4.58
CA SER A 335 23.15 -9.27 5.53
C SER A 335 22.19 -10.15 6.34
N VAL A 336 22.29 -11.47 6.24
CA VAL A 336 21.36 -12.43 6.86
C VAL A 336 22.12 -13.24 7.91
N THR A 337 21.72 -13.09 9.17
CA THR A 337 22.23 -13.87 10.31
C THR A 337 21.29 -15.03 10.63
N ALA A 338 21.80 -16.08 11.28
CA ALA A 338 20.96 -17.17 11.79
C ALA A 338 19.80 -16.66 12.67
N ALA A 339 20.04 -15.61 13.48
CA ALA A 339 19.01 -14.96 14.28
C ALA A 339 17.92 -14.30 13.42
N THR A 340 18.29 -13.65 12.32
CA THR A 340 17.30 -13.10 11.37
C THR A 340 16.52 -14.19 10.62
N CYS A 341 17.12 -15.35 10.36
CA CYS A 341 16.41 -16.49 9.78
C CYS A 341 15.36 -17.07 10.73
N ILE A 342 15.67 -17.19 12.03
CA ILE A 342 14.72 -17.68 13.04
C ILE A 342 13.53 -16.73 13.15
N LEU A 343 13.78 -15.43 13.28
CA LEU A 343 12.72 -14.41 13.32
C LEU A 343 11.86 -14.44 12.05
N ARG A 344 12.48 -14.55 10.86
CA ARG A 344 11.72 -14.72 9.61
C ARG A 344 10.90 -16.00 9.58
N GLY A 345 11.41 -17.09 10.15
CA GLY A 345 10.67 -18.34 10.30
C GLY A 345 9.43 -18.17 11.17
N GLU A 346 9.53 -17.43 12.26
CA GLU A 346 8.39 -17.07 13.13
C GLU A 346 7.39 -16.19 12.39
N GLU A 347 7.85 -15.19 11.64
CA GLU A 347 6.99 -14.34 10.81
C GLU A 347 6.21 -15.17 9.77
N ILE A 348 6.88 -16.09 9.07
CA ILE A 348 6.25 -16.99 8.09
C ILE A 348 5.26 -17.93 8.77
N GLY A 349 5.63 -18.51 9.92
CA GLY A 349 4.77 -19.41 10.70
C GLY A 349 3.50 -18.69 11.19
N ALA A 350 3.66 -17.49 11.76
CA ALA A 350 2.55 -16.65 12.20
C ALA A 350 1.64 -16.26 11.03
N PHE A 351 2.22 -15.84 9.90
CA PHE A 351 1.46 -15.50 8.69
C PHE A 351 0.69 -16.70 8.13
N THR A 352 1.31 -17.87 8.10
CA THR A 352 0.68 -19.11 7.60
C THR A 352 -0.46 -19.54 8.50
N LEU A 353 -0.25 -19.52 9.82
CA LEU A 353 -1.29 -19.83 10.80
C LEU A 353 -2.46 -18.86 10.67
N LEU A 354 -2.19 -17.55 10.60
CA LEU A 354 -3.21 -16.51 10.44
C LEU A 354 -3.98 -16.65 9.13
N SER A 355 -3.28 -16.91 8.02
CA SER A 355 -3.91 -17.16 6.72
C SER A 355 -4.81 -18.40 6.78
N GLY A 356 -4.31 -19.47 7.42
CA GLY A 356 -5.07 -20.71 7.63
C GLY A 356 -6.32 -20.51 8.48
N THR A 357 -6.26 -19.69 9.55
CA THR A 357 -7.43 -19.39 10.38
C THR A 357 -8.47 -18.56 9.65
N TYR A 358 -8.05 -17.58 8.81
CA TYR A 358 -8.97 -16.83 7.96
C TYR A 358 -9.61 -17.72 6.89
N LEU A 359 -8.85 -18.59 6.23
CA LEU A 359 -9.40 -19.56 5.27
C LEU A 359 -10.33 -20.57 5.95
N TRP A 360 -10.02 -21.00 7.17
CA TRP A 360 -10.89 -21.86 7.96
C TRP A 360 -12.20 -21.15 8.34
N ALA A 361 -12.11 -19.88 8.74
CA ALA A 361 -13.27 -19.05 9.05
C ALA A 361 -14.24 -18.94 7.87
N LEU A 362 -13.74 -18.91 6.63
CA LEU A 362 -14.57 -18.89 5.42
C LEU A 362 -15.47 -20.14 5.28
N ARG A 363 -15.21 -21.26 5.98
CA ARG A 363 -16.12 -22.43 5.97
C ARG A 363 -17.51 -22.10 6.53
N GLY A 364 -17.57 -21.12 7.43
CA GLY A 364 -18.82 -20.61 7.99
C GLY A 364 -19.62 -19.71 7.04
N ILE A 365 -19.12 -19.40 5.83
CA ILE A 365 -19.76 -18.46 4.90
C ILE A 365 -21.22 -18.83 4.59
N SER A 366 -21.52 -20.13 4.56
CA SER A 366 -22.86 -20.64 4.34
C SER A 366 -23.88 -20.26 5.44
N ARG A 367 -23.43 -19.93 6.65
CA ARG A 367 -24.30 -19.49 7.76
C ARG A 367 -24.67 -18.01 7.69
N TYR A 368 -23.85 -17.18 7.03
CA TYR A 368 -24.18 -15.78 6.77
C TYR A 368 -25.33 -15.62 5.76
N ARG A 369 -25.77 -16.72 5.13
CA ARG A 369 -26.92 -16.80 4.21
C ARG A 369 -28.27 -16.48 4.85
N LEU A 370 -28.38 -16.41 6.19
CA LEU A 370 -29.67 -16.46 6.89
C LEU A 370 -29.94 -15.33 7.90
N SER A 371 -29.09 -14.30 8.03
CA SER A 371 -29.42 -13.19 8.93
C SER A 371 -30.52 -12.31 8.34
N ARG A 372 -31.68 -12.30 8.99
CA ARG A 372 -32.89 -11.51 8.68
C ARG A 372 -32.67 -9.99 8.72
N ASP A 373 -31.53 -9.54 9.24
CA ASP A 373 -31.17 -8.14 9.36
C ASP A 373 -30.52 -7.68 8.06
N GLY A 374 -31.28 -7.04 7.15
CA GLY A 374 -30.92 -6.12 6.04
C GLY A 374 -29.47 -5.99 5.52
N TYR A 375 -28.61 -7.00 5.63
CA TYR A 375 -27.16 -6.94 5.45
C TYR A 375 -26.65 -8.28 4.89
N SER A 376 -27.47 -9.01 4.15
CA SER A 376 -27.05 -10.22 3.45
C SER A 376 -26.22 -9.86 2.22
N LEU A 377 -25.01 -10.44 2.11
CA LEU A 377 -24.37 -10.59 0.81
C LEU A 377 -25.29 -11.43 -0.06
N ASP A 378 -25.78 -10.85 -1.16
CA ASP A 378 -26.66 -11.55 -2.10
C ASP A 378 -25.97 -12.85 -2.59
N ILE A 379 -26.75 -13.91 -2.76
CA ILE A 379 -26.23 -15.24 -3.12
C ILE A 379 -25.51 -15.19 -4.46
N THR A 380 -26.03 -14.39 -5.39
CA THR A 380 -25.40 -14.06 -6.68
C THR A 380 -24.06 -13.38 -6.49
N SER A 381 -23.95 -12.41 -5.57
CA SER A 381 -22.69 -11.70 -5.30
C SER A 381 -21.61 -12.65 -4.75
N VAL A 382 -21.96 -13.53 -3.81
CA VAL A 382 -21.01 -14.52 -3.27
C VAL A 382 -20.59 -15.53 -4.33
N ARG A 383 -21.52 -16.02 -5.16
CA ARG A 383 -21.20 -16.93 -6.27
C ARG A 383 -20.29 -16.27 -7.28
N CYS A 384 -20.55 -15.02 -7.68
CA CYS A 384 -19.68 -14.27 -8.57
C CYS A 384 -18.28 -14.06 -7.98
N MET A 385 -18.16 -13.80 -6.67
CA MET A 385 -16.86 -13.68 -6.00
C MET A 385 -16.09 -15.00 -5.99
N LEU A 386 -16.77 -16.14 -5.73
CA LEU A 386 -16.12 -17.45 -5.76
C LEU A 386 -15.70 -17.85 -7.17
N ILE A 387 -16.54 -17.61 -8.18
CA ILE A 387 -16.20 -17.85 -9.59
C ILE A 387 -15.01 -16.97 -10.01
N GLY A 388 -15.05 -15.68 -9.69
CA GLY A 388 -13.95 -14.74 -9.97
C GLY A 388 -12.65 -15.15 -9.29
N LEU A 389 -12.71 -15.60 -8.04
CA LEU A 389 -11.57 -16.14 -7.32
C LEU A 389 -11.03 -17.43 -7.98
N SER A 390 -11.89 -18.36 -8.36
CA SER A 390 -11.48 -19.60 -9.03
C SER A 390 -10.80 -19.32 -10.38
N ILE A 391 -11.39 -18.44 -11.20
CA ILE A 391 -10.80 -18.05 -12.49
C ILE A 391 -9.43 -17.40 -12.26
N ALA A 392 -9.33 -16.47 -11.31
CA ALA A 392 -8.08 -15.82 -10.99
C ALA A 392 -7.00 -16.81 -10.51
N VAL A 393 -7.37 -17.76 -9.65
CA VAL A 393 -6.46 -18.80 -9.15
C VAL A 393 -6.05 -19.78 -10.25
N CYS A 394 -6.85 -20.00 -11.28
CA CYS A 394 -6.45 -20.82 -12.43
C CYS A 394 -5.48 -20.10 -13.38
N VAL A 395 -5.46 -18.77 -13.37
CA VAL A 395 -4.55 -17.95 -14.19
C VAL A 395 -3.20 -17.71 -13.49
N ILE A 396 -3.22 -17.66 -12.16
CA ILE A 396 -2.04 -17.62 -11.28
C ILE A 396 -1.37 -18.99 -11.26
#